data_AF-A0A8T2YYF2-F1
#
_entry.id   AF-A0A8T2YYF2-F1
#
_cell.length_a   1.000
_cell.length_b   1.000
_cell.length_c   1.000
_cell.angle_alpha   90.00
_cell.angle_beta   90.00
_cell.angle_gamma   90.00
#
_symmetry.space_group_name_H-M   'P 1'
#
loop_
_entity.id
_entity.type
_entity.pdbx_description
1 polymer ?
#
loop_
_entity_poly.entity_id
_entity_poly.type
_entity_poly.pdbx_seq_one_letter_code
_entity_poly.pdbx_strand_id
1 'polypeptide(L)'
;MDELHKIARAYYTTANEESKSQGRRFFNSIDHDSNRRITIQEYLPYMKRNGHTKMANRPFFEYLNESRTGQLEFMEVMTLFYIIKSGRKFCDGCDGLLKGTFFSCTDCFDLDDESFNLCSECFTESSYVHPHKHFLDNYVILENMKVALAEREQEIRKMEAAMANHGVQNAGASDAIVLYNQRSRSSVFATVFQAVATAATAFSACTIM
;
A
#
# COMPACT_ATOMS: atom_id res chain seq x y z
N MET A 1 1.74 19.16 13.48
CA MET A 1 2.09 18.11 12.51
C MET A 1 2.16 16.76 13.16
N ASP A 2 1.08 16.00 13.00
CA ASP A 2 1.03 14.55 13.20
C ASP A 2 2.15 13.90 12.36
N GLU A 3 2.72 12.80 12.87
CA GLU A 3 3.91 12.19 12.26
C GLU A 3 3.66 11.73 10.82
N LEU A 4 2.41 11.33 10.52
CA LEU A 4 2.04 10.87 9.20
C LEU A 4 2.08 11.99 8.15
N HIS A 5 1.65 13.20 8.51
CA HIS A 5 1.77 14.38 7.66
C HIS A 5 3.24 14.73 7.37
N LYS A 6 4.14 14.57 8.35
CA LYS A 6 5.58 14.79 8.14
C LYS A 6 6.16 13.76 7.18
N ILE A 7 5.84 12.48 7.36
CA ILE A 7 6.29 11.38 6.51
C ILE A 7 5.81 11.60 5.07
N ALA A 8 4.52 11.87 4.88
CA ALA A 8 3.95 12.12 3.56
C ALA A 8 4.61 13.32 2.86
N ARG A 9 4.87 14.41 3.61
CA ARG A 9 5.60 15.56 3.10
C ARG A 9 7.02 15.22 2.68
N ALA A 10 7.75 14.46 3.50
CA ALA A 10 9.13 14.06 3.20
C ALA A 10 9.19 13.21 1.91
N TYR A 11 8.29 12.23 1.78
CA TYR A 11 8.17 11.40 0.60
C TYR A 11 7.81 12.22 -0.64
N TYR A 12 6.81 13.09 -0.57
CA TYR A 12 6.41 13.90 -1.73
C TYR A 12 7.50 14.90 -2.16
N THR A 13 8.18 15.53 -1.20
CA THR A 13 9.20 16.57 -1.49
C THR A 13 10.40 15.97 -2.23
N THR A 14 10.82 14.77 -1.83
CA THR A 14 11.97 14.06 -2.39
C THR A 14 11.62 13.20 -3.62
N ALA A 15 10.33 13.07 -3.94
CA ALA A 15 9.86 12.30 -5.08
C ALA A 15 10.31 12.86 -6.43
N ASN A 16 10.44 11.98 -7.42
CA ASN A 16 10.68 12.35 -8.82
C ASN A 16 9.44 13.01 -9.46
N GLU A 17 9.59 13.57 -10.66
CA GLU A 17 8.49 14.30 -11.31
C GLU A 17 7.31 13.43 -11.71
N GLU A 18 7.54 12.17 -12.07
CA GLU A 18 6.46 11.23 -12.37
C GLU A 18 5.55 11.02 -11.15
N SER A 19 6.17 10.79 -10.00
CA SER A 19 5.53 10.61 -8.70
C SER A 19 4.75 11.83 -8.26
N LYS A 20 5.35 13.02 -8.39
CA LYS A 20 4.67 14.29 -8.12
C LYS A 20 3.50 14.51 -9.09
N SER A 21 3.65 14.11 -10.35
CA SER A 21 2.59 14.17 -11.36
C SER A 21 1.38 13.30 -10.98
N GLN A 22 1.63 12.09 -10.47
CA GLN A 22 0.56 11.24 -9.94
C GLN A 22 -0.15 11.87 -8.74
N GLY A 23 0.60 12.48 -7.81
CA GLY A 23 0.01 13.23 -6.70
C GLY A 23 -0.87 14.39 -7.17
N ARG A 24 -0.42 15.16 -8.16
CA ARG A 24 -1.22 16.23 -8.78
C ARG A 24 -2.48 15.69 -9.46
N ARG A 25 -2.38 14.59 -10.21
CA ARG A 25 -3.55 13.93 -10.82
C ARG A 25 -4.54 13.43 -9.78
N PHE A 26 -4.04 12.86 -8.69
CA PHE A 26 -4.88 12.42 -7.57
C PHE A 26 -5.61 13.61 -6.94
N PHE A 27 -4.91 14.70 -6.63
CA PHE A 27 -5.54 15.93 -6.12
C PHE A 27 -6.65 16.42 -7.04
N ASN A 28 -6.35 16.58 -8.33
CA ASN A 28 -7.31 17.05 -9.34
C ASN A 28 -8.49 16.09 -9.55
N SER A 29 -8.35 14.81 -9.21
CA SER A 29 -9.45 13.85 -9.29
C SER A 29 -10.50 14.01 -8.18
N ILE A 30 -10.13 14.70 -7.10
CA ILE A 30 -11.02 15.02 -5.98
C ILE A 30 -11.54 16.46 -6.11
N ASP A 31 -10.69 17.41 -6.51
CA ASP A 31 -11.00 18.84 -6.70
C ASP A 31 -11.94 19.03 -7.90
N HIS A 32 -13.24 18.87 -7.68
CA HIS A 32 -14.21 18.79 -8.76
C HIS A 32 -14.51 20.17 -9.37
N ASP A 33 -14.49 21.21 -8.54
CA ASP A 33 -14.74 22.59 -8.97
C ASP A 33 -13.46 23.37 -9.34
N SER A 34 -12.29 22.73 -9.22
CA SER A 34 -10.97 23.31 -9.52
C SER A 34 -10.64 24.56 -8.68
N ASN A 35 -11.19 24.66 -7.46
CA ASN A 35 -10.92 25.78 -6.55
C ASN A 35 -9.57 25.64 -5.81
N ARG A 36 -8.86 24.52 -6.02
CA ARG A 36 -7.57 24.15 -5.41
C ARG A 36 -7.64 23.80 -3.91
N ARG A 37 -8.82 23.47 -3.41
CA ARG A 37 -9.08 23.04 -2.03
C ARG A 37 -10.16 21.97 -2.04
N ILE A 38 -10.02 20.96 -1.19
CA ILE A 38 -11.00 19.87 -1.15
C ILE A 38 -11.97 20.08 0.00
N THR A 39 -13.25 20.20 -0.33
CA THR A 39 -14.33 20.23 0.64
C THR A 39 -14.71 18.82 1.09
N ILE A 40 -15.41 18.69 2.23
CA ILE A 40 -15.92 17.38 2.68
C ILE A 40 -16.97 16.82 1.69
N GLN A 41 -17.69 17.70 0.99
CA GLN A 41 -18.67 17.36 -0.04
C GLN A 41 -18.03 16.75 -1.29
N GLU A 42 -16.79 17.10 -1.62
CA GLU A 42 -16.02 16.46 -2.70
C GLU A 42 -15.35 15.18 -2.20
N TYR A 43 -14.79 15.23 -0.99
CA TYR A 43 -14.07 14.13 -0.36
C TYR A 43 -14.94 12.89 -0.15
N LEU A 44 -16.09 13.00 0.53
CA LEU A 44 -16.88 11.82 0.93
C LEU A 44 -17.38 11.01 -0.28
N PRO A 45 -17.96 11.62 -1.34
CA PRO A 45 -18.36 10.88 -2.52
C PRO A 45 -17.18 10.26 -3.28
N TYR A 46 -16.02 10.93 -3.31
CA TYR A 46 -14.82 10.36 -3.92
C TYR A 46 -14.37 9.09 -3.18
N MET A 47 -14.24 9.15 -1.85
CA MET A 47 -13.79 8.01 -1.05
C MET A 47 -14.73 6.81 -1.17
N LYS A 48 -16.06 7.05 -1.15
CA LYS A 48 -17.06 5.99 -1.32
C LYS A 48 -16.98 5.34 -2.70
N ARG A 49 -16.94 6.15 -3.77
CA ARG A 49 -16.91 5.64 -5.16
C ARG A 49 -15.65 4.83 -5.47
N ASN A 50 -14.53 5.12 -4.81
CA ASN A 50 -13.27 4.42 -5.00
C ASN A 50 -13.03 3.29 -3.97
N GLY A 51 -14.04 2.89 -3.20
CA GLY A 51 -13.95 1.75 -2.28
C GLY A 51 -13.19 2.01 -0.97
N HIS A 52 -12.80 3.26 -0.68
CA HIS A 52 -12.09 3.64 0.54
C HIS A 52 -13.06 3.91 1.71
N THR A 53 -13.92 2.95 2.02
CA THR A 53 -15.05 3.10 2.95
C THR A 53 -14.62 3.45 4.39
N LYS A 54 -13.54 2.86 4.91
CA LYS A 54 -12.98 3.17 6.25
C LYS A 54 -12.48 4.62 6.37
N MET A 55 -12.18 5.27 5.26
CA MET A 55 -11.77 6.68 5.22
C MET A 55 -12.95 7.61 4.86
N ALA A 56 -14.08 7.08 4.38
CA ALA A 56 -15.22 7.87 3.91
C ALA A 56 -16.11 8.41 5.04
N ASN A 57 -15.49 9.07 6.03
CA ASN A 57 -16.17 9.64 7.19
C ASN A 57 -15.58 10.99 7.59
N ARG A 58 -16.37 11.77 8.34
CA ARG A 58 -15.98 13.12 8.80
C ARG A 58 -14.78 13.10 9.75
N PRO A 59 -14.69 12.21 10.76
CA PRO A 59 -13.51 12.14 11.63
C PRO A 59 -12.19 11.97 10.87
N PHE A 60 -12.17 11.14 9.83
CA PHE A 60 -10.96 10.95 9.01
C PHE A 60 -10.62 12.18 8.17
N PHE A 61 -11.63 12.86 7.60
CA PHE A 61 -11.43 14.14 6.92
C PHE A 61 -10.83 15.20 7.86
N GLU A 62 -11.37 15.31 9.08
CA GLU A 62 -10.88 16.25 10.09
C GLU A 62 -9.48 15.89 10.58
N TYR A 63 -9.14 14.59 10.65
CA TYR A 63 -7.77 14.14 10.91
C TYR A 63 -6.79 14.60 9.82
N LEU A 64 -7.19 14.54 8.53
CA LEU A 64 -6.35 15.03 7.44
C LEU A 64 -6.17 16.55 7.48
N ASN A 65 -7.20 17.28 7.88
CA ASN A 65 -7.26 18.75 7.95
C ASN A 65 -6.44 19.31 9.12
N GLU A 66 -5.13 19.14 9.05
CA GLU A 66 -4.16 19.64 10.02
C GLU A 66 -4.26 21.16 10.21
N SER A 67 -4.50 21.88 9.12
CA SER A 67 -4.63 23.34 9.04
C SER A 67 -5.89 23.88 9.72
N ARG A 68 -6.90 23.03 9.96
CA ARG A 68 -8.22 23.36 10.54
C ARG A 68 -8.98 24.43 9.76
N THR A 69 -8.78 24.49 8.45
CA THR A 69 -9.44 25.48 7.58
C THR A 69 -10.86 25.07 7.18
N GLY A 70 -11.25 23.81 7.47
CA GLY A 70 -12.51 23.22 6.99
C GLY A 70 -12.42 22.65 5.58
N GLN A 71 -11.29 22.81 4.89
CA GLN A 71 -10.98 22.23 3.58
C GLN A 71 -9.60 21.56 3.62
N LEU A 72 -9.31 20.64 2.70
CA LEU A 72 -7.97 20.04 2.59
C LEU A 72 -7.14 20.80 1.56
N GLU A 73 -5.96 21.23 1.97
CA GLU A 73 -4.92 21.77 1.11
C GLU A 73 -4.13 20.65 0.42
N PHE A 74 -3.34 21.02 -0.58
CA PHE A 74 -2.58 20.08 -1.39
C PHE A 74 -1.77 19.06 -0.57
N MET A 75 -1.03 19.51 0.45
CA MET A 75 -0.19 18.60 1.26
C MET A 75 -1.00 17.71 2.22
N GLU A 76 -2.19 18.15 2.64
CA GLU A 76 -3.10 17.33 3.43
C GLU A 76 -3.70 16.21 2.56
N VAL A 77 -4.02 16.52 1.29
CA VAL A 77 -4.40 15.51 0.30
C VAL A 77 -3.23 14.60 -0.06
N MET A 78 -1.98 15.08 -0.07
CA MET A 78 -0.81 14.20 -0.26
C MET A 78 -0.63 13.24 0.91
N THR A 79 -1.08 13.60 2.11
CA THR A 79 -1.12 12.68 3.26
C THR A 79 -2.14 11.56 3.01
N LEU A 80 -3.33 11.88 2.51
CA LEU A 80 -4.30 10.88 2.06
C LEU A 80 -3.73 9.99 0.94
N PHE A 81 -3.10 10.58 -0.07
CA PHE A 81 -2.48 9.85 -1.17
C PHE A 81 -1.42 8.85 -0.66
N TYR A 82 -0.56 9.30 0.27
CA TYR A 82 0.44 8.44 0.90
C TYR A 82 -0.21 7.30 1.69
N ILE A 83 -1.26 7.55 2.47
CA ILE A 83 -1.99 6.51 3.22
C ILE A 83 -2.50 5.42 2.28
N ILE A 84 -3.17 5.81 1.19
CA ILE A 84 -3.73 4.87 0.21
C ILE A 84 -2.59 4.10 -0.49
N LYS A 85 -1.57 4.80 -0.99
CA LYS A 85 -0.50 4.18 -1.79
C LYS A 85 0.45 3.30 -0.98
N SER A 86 0.67 3.63 0.29
CA SER A 86 1.47 2.78 1.20
C SER A 86 0.70 1.58 1.73
N GLY A 87 -0.59 1.43 1.41
CA GLY A 87 -1.40 0.31 1.88
C GLY A 87 -1.57 0.30 3.41
N ARG A 88 -1.53 1.49 4.05
CA ARG A 88 -1.65 1.58 5.51
C ARG A 88 -2.95 0.94 5.97
N LYS A 89 -2.78 0.01 6.91
CA LYS A 89 -3.85 -0.81 7.45
C LYS A 89 -4.62 -0.04 8.53
N PHE A 90 -5.82 -0.52 8.82
CA PHE A 90 -6.65 -0.08 9.93
C PHE A 90 -6.67 -1.18 10.99
N CYS A 91 -6.85 -0.79 12.25
CA CYS A 91 -7.03 -1.72 13.34
C CYS A 91 -8.34 -2.49 13.15
N ASP A 92 -8.30 -3.82 13.21
CA ASP A 92 -9.48 -4.67 13.13
C ASP A 92 -10.26 -4.76 14.47
N GLY A 93 -9.72 -4.18 15.54
CA GLY A 93 -10.42 -4.02 16.82
C GLY A 93 -11.23 -2.73 16.94
N CYS A 94 -10.66 -1.60 16.53
CA CYS A 94 -11.26 -0.26 16.74
C CYS A 94 -11.46 0.58 15.47
N ASP A 95 -11.15 0.04 14.29
CA ASP A 95 -11.18 0.75 12.99
C ASP A 95 -10.31 2.01 12.92
N GLY A 96 -9.38 2.20 13.86
CA GLY A 96 -8.42 3.30 13.86
C GLY A 96 -7.31 3.09 12.82
N LEU A 97 -6.88 4.16 12.14
CA LEU A 97 -5.74 4.12 11.22
C LEU A 97 -4.45 3.73 11.97
N LEU A 98 -3.71 2.75 11.47
CA LEU A 98 -2.44 2.33 12.04
C LEU A 98 -1.30 3.26 11.59
N LYS A 99 -0.99 4.24 12.44
CA LYS A 99 -0.04 5.32 12.12
C LYS A 99 1.43 4.94 12.37
N GLY A 100 1.69 4.12 13.38
CA GLY A 100 3.03 3.74 13.83
C GLY A 100 3.20 2.23 13.92
N THR A 101 3.82 1.75 15.00
CA THR A 101 3.93 0.32 15.27
C THR A 101 2.56 -0.31 15.43
N PHE A 102 2.35 -1.47 14.81
CA PHE A 102 1.14 -2.26 14.92
C PHE A 102 1.47 -3.74 14.87
N PHE A 103 0.55 -4.57 15.35
CA PHE A 103 0.69 -6.02 15.39
C PHE A 103 -0.11 -6.64 14.27
N SER A 104 0.49 -7.56 13.51
CA SER A 104 -0.20 -8.33 12.48
C SER A 104 -0.23 -9.79 12.86
N CYS A 105 -1.36 -10.46 12.62
CA CYS A 105 -1.44 -11.91 12.74
C CYS A 105 -0.59 -12.55 11.63
N THR A 106 0.42 -13.34 12.00
CA THR A 106 1.32 -13.98 11.04
C THR A 106 0.63 -15.08 10.24
N ASP A 107 -0.41 -15.69 10.79
CA ASP A 107 -1.17 -16.76 10.10
C ASP A 107 -2.08 -16.18 9.00
N CYS A 108 -2.51 -14.92 9.13
CA CYS A 108 -3.32 -14.21 8.14
C CYS A 108 -2.50 -13.26 7.26
N PHE A 109 -1.21 -13.06 7.56
CA PHE A 109 -0.40 -12.00 6.97
C PHE A 109 -0.30 -12.09 5.44
N ASP A 110 -0.16 -13.30 4.91
CA ASP A 110 -0.01 -13.55 3.47
C ASP A 110 -1.33 -13.52 2.69
N LEU A 111 -2.46 -13.33 3.38
CA LEU A 111 -3.79 -13.22 2.78
C LEU A 111 -4.12 -11.73 2.69
N ASP A 112 -3.73 -11.06 1.61
CA ASP A 112 -3.80 -9.59 1.47
C ASP A 112 -5.16 -8.96 1.85
N ASP A 113 -6.27 -9.61 1.48
CA ASP A 113 -7.65 -9.18 1.77
C ASP A 113 -8.18 -9.63 3.16
N GLU A 114 -7.42 -10.49 3.85
CA GLU A 114 -7.81 -11.10 5.14
C GLU A 114 -6.77 -10.86 6.25
N SER A 115 -5.78 -10.00 6.00
CA SER A 115 -4.75 -9.66 6.99
C SER A 115 -5.40 -9.05 8.23
N PHE A 116 -5.06 -9.56 9.42
CA PHE A 116 -5.63 -9.09 10.69
C PHE A 116 -4.59 -8.27 11.46
N ASN A 117 -4.88 -6.98 11.68
CA ASN A 117 -3.96 -5.99 12.19
C ASN A 117 -4.54 -5.25 13.40
N LEU A 118 -3.73 -5.00 14.43
CA LEU A 118 -4.16 -4.38 15.67
C LEU A 118 -3.24 -3.22 16.06
N CYS A 119 -3.83 -2.13 16.55
CA CYS A 119 -3.04 -1.12 17.26
C CYS A 119 -2.55 -1.68 18.61
N SER A 120 -1.54 -1.04 19.20
CA SER A 120 -0.97 -1.47 20.47
C SER A 120 -1.99 -1.52 21.61
N GLU A 121 -2.97 -0.61 21.63
CA GLU A 121 -4.03 -0.58 22.63
C GLU A 121 -4.93 -1.82 22.50
N CYS A 122 -5.48 -2.07 21.30
CA CYS A 122 -6.33 -3.24 21.07
C CYS A 122 -5.60 -4.57 21.31
N PHE A 123 -4.32 -4.63 20.95
CA PHE A 123 -3.50 -5.82 21.22
C PHE A 123 -3.30 -6.04 22.72
N THR A 124 -2.92 -5.02 23.47
CA THR A 124 -2.62 -5.11 24.91
C THR A 124 -3.88 -5.41 25.73
N GLU A 125 -5.00 -4.75 25.39
CA GLU A 125 -6.28 -4.91 26.09
C GLU A 125 -7.05 -6.15 25.65
N SER A 126 -6.57 -6.86 24.61
CA SER A 126 -7.29 -7.97 23.98
C SER A 126 -8.71 -7.60 23.53
N SER A 127 -8.92 -6.36 23.10
CA SER A 127 -10.21 -5.84 22.62
C SER A 127 -10.46 -6.17 21.15
N TYR A 128 -10.37 -7.47 20.81
CA TYR A 128 -10.59 -7.99 19.47
C TYR A 128 -11.05 -9.46 19.52
N VAL A 129 -11.68 -9.93 18.44
CA VAL A 129 -12.08 -11.34 18.28
C VAL A 129 -11.34 -11.91 17.08
N HIS A 130 -10.37 -12.78 17.34
CA HIS A 130 -9.59 -13.45 16.31
C HIS A 130 -9.12 -14.84 16.80
N PRO A 131 -9.20 -15.90 15.95
CA PRO A 131 -8.88 -17.27 16.37
C PRO A 131 -7.38 -17.48 16.62
N HIS A 132 -6.52 -16.81 15.86
CA HIS A 132 -5.07 -16.96 15.97
C HIS A 132 -4.49 -16.18 17.14
N LYS A 133 -3.33 -16.64 17.63
CA LYS A 133 -2.56 -16.00 18.72
C LYS A 133 -1.16 -15.58 18.28
N HIS A 134 -0.75 -15.91 17.06
CA HIS A 134 0.56 -15.58 16.52
C HIS A 134 0.53 -14.16 15.94
N PHE A 135 1.06 -13.22 16.71
CA PHE A 135 1.16 -11.81 16.33
C PHE A 135 2.61 -11.37 16.42
N LEU A 136 3.05 -10.62 15.42
CA LEU A 136 4.33 -9.93 15.41
C LEU A 136 4.10 -8.46 15.09
N ASP A 137 4.93 -7.59 15.64
CA ASP A 137 4.91 -6.19 15.20
C ASP A 137 5.49 -6.04 13.79
N ASN A 138 5.11 -4.95 13.13
CA ASN A 138 5.51 -4.68 11.76
C ASN A 138 7.04 -4.55 11.56
N TYR A 139 7.84 -4.24 12.58
CA TYR A 139 9.30 -4.22 12.45
C TYR A 139 9.90 -5.62 12.46
N VAL A 140 9.42 -6.49 13.36
CA VAL A 140 9.85 -7.89 13.41
C VAL A 140 9.48 -8.62 12.12
N ILE A 141 8.27 -8.38 11.60
CA ILE A 141 7.85 -8.92 10.30
C ILE A 141 8.80 -8.46 9.18
N LEU A 142 9.10 -7.17 9.09
CA LEU A 142 10.01 -6.64 8.08
C LEU A 142 11.42 -7.28 8.16
N GLU A 143 11.93 -7.52 9.37
CA GLU A 143 13.23 -8.16 9.53
C GLU A 143 13.20 -9.64 9.14
N ASN A 144 12.17 -10.38 9.53
CA ASN A 144 11.98 -11.77 9.11
C ASN A 144 11.86 -11.90 7.58
N MET A 145 11.16 -10.96 6.93
CA MET A 145 11.05 -10.94 5.46
C MET A 145 12.40 -10.71 4.79
N LYS A 146 13.28 -9.85 5.34
CA LYS A 146 14.62 -9.66 4.77
C LYS A 146 15.44 -10.96 4.80
N VAL A 147 15.40 -11.68 5.92
CA VAL A 147 16.09 -12.96 6.07
C VAL A 147 15.55 -13.97 5.06
N ALA A 148 14.23 -14.15 5.00
CA ALA A 148 13.59 -15.08 4.06
C ALA A 148 13.90 -14.75 2.58
N LEU A 149 13.97 -13.47 2.23
CA LEU A 149 14.35 -13.03 0.88
C LEU A 149 15.81 -13.40 0.57
N ALA A 150 16.74 -13.17 1.50
CA ALA A 150 18.15 -13.49 1.32
C ALA A 150 18.37 -15.01 1.16
N GLU A 151 17.68 -15.83 1.96
CA GLU A 151 17.71 -17.29 1.87
C GLU A 151 17.18 -17.76 0.51
N ARG A 152 16.02 -17.24 0.08
CA ARG A 152 15.43 -17.57 -1.22
C ARG A 152 16.33 -17.20 -2.39
N GLU A 153 16.99 -16.05 -2.35
CA GLU A 153 17.97 -15.69 -3.37
C GLU A 153 19.16 -16.65 -3.40
N GLN A 154 19.62 -17.11 -2.24
CA GLN A 154 20.70 -18.09 -2.16
C GLN A 154 20.28 -19.43 -2.76
N GLU A 155 19.05 -19.87 -2.51
CA GLU A 155 18.48 -21.07 -3.12
C GLU A 155 18.39 -20.96 -4.65
N ILE A 156 17.91 -19.82 -5.16
CA ILE A 156 17.86 -19.56 -6.61
C ILE A 156 19.26 -19.64 -7.23
N ARG A 157 20.26 -18.97 -6.62
CA ARG A 157 21.65 -19.03 -7.09
C ARG A 157 22.22 -20.45 -7.09
N LYS A 158 21.89 -21.26 -6.07
CA LYS A 158 22.30 -22.67 -6.01
C LYS A 158 21.64 -23.51 -7.11
N MET A 159 20.35 -23.30 -7.37
CA MET A 159 19.63 -23.97 -8.45
C MET A 159 20.20 -23.61 -9.83
N GLU A 160 20.46 -22.33 -10.09
CA GLU A 160 21.07 -21.87 -11.34
C GLU A 160 22.46 -22.47 -11.56
N ALA A 161 23.30 -22.52 -10.52
CA ALA A 161 24.62 -23.15 -10.58
C ALA A 161 24.55 -24.67 -10.83
N ALA A 162 23.59 -25.36 -10.21
CA ALA A 162 23.37 -26.79 -10.45
C ALA A 162 22.90 -27.07 -11.88
N MET A 163 22.01 -26.23 -12.43
CA MET A 163 21.55 -26.33 -13.82
C MET A 163 22.68 -26.06 -14.83
N ALA A 164 23.56 -25.09 -14.53
CA ALA A 164 24.73 -24.80 -15.37
C ALA A 164 25.75 -25.95 -15.38
N ASN A 165 25.93 -26.63 -14.25
CA ASN A 165 26.87 -27.76 -14.13
C ASN A 165 26.36 -29.07 -14.78
N HIS A 166 25.04 -29.23 -14.98
CA HIS A 166 24.45 -30.44 -15.56
C HIS A 166 24.40 -30.47 -17.10
N GLY A 167 24.98 -29.49 -17.80
CA GLY A 167 25.31 -29.60 -19.23
C GLY A 167 24.20 -30.19 -20.12
N VAL A 168 22.98 -29.61 -20.08
CA VAL A 168 21.92 -30.05 -21.00
C VAL A 168 22.22 -29.49 -22.39
N GLN A 169 22.71 -30.38 -23.27
CA GLN A 169 22.70 -30.17 -24.70
C GLN A 169 21.26 -29.93 -25.17
N ASN A 170 21.07 -28.84 -25.91
CA ASN A 170 19.81 -28.48 -26.56
C ASN A 170 19.15 -29.69 -27.25
N ALA A 171 17.97 -30.07 -26.76
CA ALA A 171 16.99 -30.80 -27.56
C ALA A 171 15.61 -30.23 -27.23
N GLY A 172 15.14 -29.33 -28.10
CA GLY A 172 13.75 -28.88 -28.16
C GLY A 172 13.31 -27.95 -27.04
N ALA A 173 13.29 -26.65 -27.32
CA ALA A 173 12.46 -25.71 -26.57
C ALA A 173 11.02 -26.25 -26.54
N SER A 174 10.57 -26.72 -25.38
CA SER A 174 9.15 -26.91 -25.10
C SER A 174 8.73 -25.82 -24.14
N ASP A 175 7.69 -25.09 -24.55
CA ASP A 175 7.07 -23.92 -23.92
C ASP A 175 6.49 -24.15 -22.49
N ALA A 176 7.06 -25.07 -21.71
CA ALA A 176 6.53 -25.48 -20.41
C ALA A 176 7.14 -24.72 -19.20
N ILE A 177 8.12 -23.83 -19.40
CA ILE A 177 8.65 -22.94 -18.33
C ILE A 177 8.08 -21.52 -18.49
N VAL A 178 6.80 -21.43 -18.84
CA VAL A 178 6.02 -20.20 -18.78
C VAL A 178 4.70 -20.59 -18.14
N LEU A 179 4.61 -20.62 -16.80
CA LEU A 179 3.33 -20.52 -16.05
C LEU A 179 3.46 -20.51 -14.50
N TYR A 180 4.64 -20.34 -13.91
CA TYR A 180 4.77 -20.14 -12.45
C TYR A 180 5.39 -18.78 -12.06
N ASN A 181 5.13 -17.74 -12.86
CA ASN A 181 5.67 -16.40 -12.60
C ASN A 181 4.67 -15.25 -12.78
N GLN A 182 3.37 -15.54 -12.81
CA GLN A 182 2.33 -14.52 -13.03
C GLN A 182 1.50 -14.16 -11.80
N ARG A 183 1.75 -14.75 -10.62
CA ARG A 183 0.98 -14.40 -9.40
C ARG A 183 1.80 -13.92 -8.19
N SER A 184 3.13 -13.97 -8.24
CA SER A 184 3.99 -13.55 -7.10
C SER A 184 5.01 -12.46 -7.44
N ARG A 185 4.80 -11.71 -8.54
CA ARG A 185 5.66 -10.58 -8.94
C ARG A 185 4.86 -9.31 -9.22
N SER A 186 4.02 -8.91 -8.28
CA SER A 186 3.79 -7.47 -8.07
C SER A 186 4.83 -6.98 -7.07
N SER A 187 6.04 -6.72 -7.58
CA SER A 187 6.94 -5.65 -7.13
C SER A 187 6.70 -5.11 -5.69
N VAL A 188 7.13 -5.84 -4.65
CA VAL A 188 7.10 -5.31 -3.27
C VAL A 188 8.28 -4.35 -2.99
N PHE A 189 9.21 -4.17 -3.94
CA PHE A 189 10.39 -3.31 -3.78
C PHE A 189 10.72 -2.42 -4.98
N ALA A 190 9.72 -2.02 -5.78
CA ALA A 190 9.81 -0.69 -6.37
C ALA A 190 9.34 0.26 -5.27
N THR A 191 10.29 0.93 -4.63
CA THR A 191 10.18 2.22 -3.92
C THR A 191 8.77 2.77 -4.02
N VAL A 192 8.08 3.09 -2.91
CA VAL A 192 6.66 3.51 -2.80
C VAL A 192 6.14 4.43 -3.94
N PHE A 193 7.04 5.07 -4.68
CA PHE A 193 6.84 5.85 -5.88
C PHE A 193 7.22 5.25 -7.27
N GLN A 194 8.18 4.32 -7.39
CA GLN A 194 8.52 3.63 -8.66
C GLN A 194 7.55 2.49 -9.03
N ALA A 195 6.70 2.00 -8.12
CA ALA A 195 5.72 0.94 -8.42
C ALA A 195 4.46 1.40 -9.18
N VAL A 196 4.27 2.71 -9.39
CA VAL A 196 3.00 3.26 -9.93
C VAL A 196 3.07 3.51 -11.46
N ALA A 197 4.20 3.23 -12.11
CA ALA A 197 4.40 3.49 -13.54
C ALA A 197 3.71 2.51 -14.50
N THR A 198 3.23 1.35 -14.05
CA THR A 198 2.78 0.26 -14.96
C THR A 198 1.29 -0.09 -14.92
N ALA A 199 0.45 0.61 -14.16
CA ALA A 199 -1.00 0.31 -14.07
C ALA A 199 -1.94 1.35 -14.72
N ALA A 200 -1.41 2.27 -15.52
CA ALA A 200 -2.19 3.41 -16.06
C ALA A 200 -2.47 3.35 -17.58
N THR A 201 -2.61 2.15 -18.17
CA THR A 201 -3.04 2.00 -19.57
C THR A 201 -4.38 1.28 -19.76
N ALA A 202 -5.12 0.92 -18.68
CA ALA A 202 -6.35 0.13 -18.81
C ALA A 202 -7.69 0.88 -18.66
N PHE A 203 -7.72 2.19 -18.37
CA PHE A 203 -8.98 2.90 -18.09
C PHE A 203 -9.39 4.01 -19.09
N SER A 204 -8.84 4.00 -20.31
CA SER A 204 -9.26 4.95 -21.35
C SER A 204 -9.86 4.29 -22.60
N ALA A 205 -10.64 3.23 -22.41
CA ALA A 205 -11.47 2.66 -23.47
C ALA A 205 -12.85 2.29 -22.95
N CYS A 206 -13.67 3.30 -22.65
CA CYS A 206 -15.12 3.13 -22.65
C CYS A 206 -15.79 4.47 -22.98
N THR A 207 -15.65 4.86 -24.25
CA THR A 207 -16.60 5.76 -24.91
C THR A 207 -16.79 5.27 -26.35
N ILE A 208 -18.05 5.20 -26.76
CA ILE A 208 -18.59 5.02 -28.12
C ILE A 208 -18.77 3.56 -28.59
N MET A 209 -19.95 3.00 -28.32
CA MET A 209 -21.03 2.91 -29.33
C MET A 209 -22.38 2.76 -28.63
#